data_AF-A0A140DC61-F1
#
_entry.id   AF-A0A140DC61-F1
#
_cell.length_a   1.000
_cell.length_b   1.000
_cell.length_c   1.000
_cell.angle_alpha   90.00
_cell.angle_beta   90.00
_cell.angle_gamma   90.00
#
_symmetry.space_group_name_H-M   'P 1'
#
loop_
_entity.id
_entity.type
_entity.pdbx_description
1 polymer ?
#
loop_
_entity_poly.entity_id
_entity_poly.type
_entity_poly.pdbx_seq_one_letter_code
_entity_poly.pdbx_strand_id
1 'polypeptide(L)'
;AVNDPVAVKLAEDRWWISIADSDLMYWVKGIANGYRLDVLIDEPDVSPLAVQGPKSEDLMARVFGDAVRAVKFFRFGMFDFQGRSLVVARSGYSKQGGFEIYV
;
A
#
# COMPACT_ATOMS: atom_id res chain seq x y z
N ALA A 1 17.01 -7.35 -12.40
CA ALA A 1 15.66 -6.76 -12.32
C ALA A 1 15.76 -5.49 -11.50
N VAL A 2 14.96 -4.46 -11.78
CA VAL A 2 15.02 -3.17 -11.04
C VAL A 2 14.36 -3.30 -9.66
N ASN A 3 13.17 -3.90 -9.59
CA ASN A 3 12.43 -4.19 -8.35
C ASN A 3 11.26 -5.14 -8.66
N ASP A 4 10.54 -5.59 -7.64
CA ASP A 4 9.29 -6.36 -7.71
C ASP A 4 8.16 -5.69 -6.87
N PRO A 5 7.72 -4.48 -7.26
CA PRO A 5 6.90 -3.64 -6.40
C PRO A 5 5.45 -4.12 -6.31
N VAL A 6 4.80 -3.77 -5.20
CA VAL A 6 3.34 -3.79 -5.08
C VAL A 6 2.80 -2.39 -5.34
N ALA A 7 1.76 -2.27 -6.17
CA ALA A 7 1.12 -1.01 -6.47
C ALA A 7 -0.31 -0.96 -5.91
N VAL A 8 -0.67 0.19 -5.35
CA VAL A 8 -2.01 0.51 -4.82
C VAL A 8 -2.61 1.62 -5.69
N LYS A 9 -3.67 1.31 -6.43
CA LYS A 9 -4.39 2.29 -7.25
C LYS A 9 -5.43 3.02 -6.39
N LEU A 10 -5.06 4.16 -5.83
CA LEU A 10 -5.88 4.96 -4.93
C LEU A 10 -7.04 5.68 -5.63
N ALA A 11 -6.80 6.12 -6.86
CA ALA A 11 -7.78 6.79 -7.71
C ALA A 11 -7.53 6.42 -9.18
N GLU A 12 -8.32 6.95 -10.11
CA GLU A 12 -8.09 6.70 -11.55
C GLU A 12 -6.72 7.19 -12.03
N ASP A 13 -6.21 8.25 -11.39
CA ASP A 13 -5.00 9.00 -11.71
C ASP A 13 -3.94 8.98 -10.60
N ARG A 14 -4.13 8.17 -9.55
CA ARG A 14 -3.24 8.14 -8.39
C ARG A 14 -2.86 6.71 -8.00
N TRP A 15 -1.56 6.50 -7.89
CA TRP A 15 -0.97 5.24 -7.44
C TRP A 15 0.08 5.47 -6.37
N TRP A 16 0.15 4.56 -5.41
CA TRP A 16 1.34 4.34 -4.61
C TRP A 16 2.04 3.08 -5.08
N ILE A 17 3.37 3.11 -5.09
CA ILE A 17 4.21 1.99 -5.51
C ILE A 17 5.19 1.74 -4.38
N SER A 18 5.11 0.56 -3.75
CA SER A 18 6.08 0.14 -2.73
C SER A 18 7.38 -0.25 -3.43
N ILE A 19 8.42 0.55 -3.24
CA ILE A 19 9.76 0.37 -3.83
C ILE A 19 10.74 -0.15 -2.77
N ALA A 20 11.68 -1.04 -3.15
CA ALA A 20 12.74 -1.48 -2.24
C ALA A 20 13.88 -0.46 -2.10
N ASP A 21 14.06 0.40 -3.11
CA ASP A 21 15.09 1.42 -3.17
C ASP A 21 14.73 2.54 -4.17
N SER A 22 15.62 3.55 -4.26
CA SER A 22 15.44 4.70 -5.14
C SER A 22 15.61 4.39 -6.63
N ASP A 23 16.18 3.24 -7.01
CA ASP A 23 16.46 2.94 -8.43
C ASP A 23 15.16 2.82 -9.21
N LEU A 24 14.14 2.22 -8.62
CA LEU A 24 12.81 2.15 -9.22
C LEU A 24 12.18 3.55 -9.36
N MET A 25 12.35 4.42 -8.37
CA MET A 25 11.87 5.81 -8.44
C MET A 25 12.51 6.57 -9.62
N TYR A 26 13.83 6.45 -9.79
CA TYR A 26 14.52 7.07 -10.91
C TYR A 26 14.13 6.45 -12.26
N TRP A 27 13.90 5.14 -12.30
CA TRP A 27 13.41 4.47 -13.50
C TRP A 27 12.03 4.99 -13.93
N VAL A 28 11.08 5.13 -12.99
CA VAL A 28 9.75 5.69 -13.27
C VAL A 28 9.84 7.14 -13.76
N LYS A 29 10.68 7.97 -13.12
CA LYS A 29 10.94 9.35 -13.57
C LYS A 29 11.51 9.41 -14.99
N GLY A 30 12.42 8.50 -15.33
CA GLY A 30 12.99 8.39 -16.68
C GLY A 30 11.94 8.06 -17.74
N ILE A 31 11.03 7.11 -17.45
CA ILE A 31 9.93 6.76 -18.34
C ILE A 31 8.98 7.94 -18.52
N ALA A 32 8.55 8.59 -17.43
CA ALA A 32 7.65 9.73 -17.51
C ALA A 32 8.24 10.88 -18.32
N ASN A 33 9.54 11.17 -18.14
CA ASN A 33 10.23 12.18 -18.93
C ASN A 33 10.33 11.80 -20.41
N GLY A 34 10.74 10.56 -20.71
CA GLY A 34 10.92 10.07 -22.08
C GLY A 34 9.63 10.09 -22.90
N TYR A 35 8.50 9.78 -22.26
CA TYR A 35 7.16 9.81 -22.88
C TYR A 35 6.45 11.16 -22.73
N ARG A 36 7.05 12.14 -22.06
CA ARG A 36 6.45 13.47 -21.76
C ARG A 36 5.09 13.35 -21.07
N LEU A 37 4.98 12.44 -20.11
CA LEU A 37 3.77 12.28 -19.31
C LEU A 37 3.61 13.44 -18.33
N ASP A 38 2.39 13.94 -18.21
CA ASP A 38 2.02 14.93 -17.19
C ASP A 38 1.69 14.20 -15.88
N VAL A 39 2.71 13.91 -15.08
CA VAL A 39 2.58 13.14 -13.84
C VAL A 39 3.56 13.64 -12.79
N LEU A 40 3.08 13.77 -11.55
CA LEU A 40 3.92 14.03 -10.38
C LEU A 40 4.48 12.70 -9.84
N ILE A 41 5.78 12.65 -9.61
CA ILE A 41 6.46 11.48 -9.05
C ILE A 41 7.32 11.92 -7.86
N ASP A 42 6.83 11.64 -6.66
CA ASP A 42 7.46 11.96 -5.39
C ASP A 42 7.35 10.80 -4.38
N GLU A 43 8.07 10.96 -3.27
CA GLU A 43 7.92 10.07 -2.11
C GLU A 43 6.84 10.69 -1.20
N PRO A 44 5.68 10.03 -1.01
CA PRO A 44 4.64 10.56 -0.15
C PRO A 44 5.06 10.45 1.32
N ASP A 45 4.53 11.34 2.16
CA ASP A 45 4.66 11.25 3.63
C ASP A 45 3.74 10.15 4.18
N VAL A 46 4.08 8.90 3.84
CA VAL A 46 3.31 7.70 4.17
C VAL A 46 4.27 6.57 4.45
N SER A 47 4.05 5.86 5.56
CA SER A 47 4.88 4.70 5.94
C SER A 47 4.04 3.42 6.04
N PRO A 48 4.44 2.30 5.40
CA PRO A 48 3.73 1.04 5.54
C PRO A 48 4.07 0.36 6.88
N LEU A 49 3.03 -0.03 7.62
CA LEU A 49 3.12 -0.85 8.83
C LEU A 49 2.52 -2.23 8.56
N ALA A 50 3.36 -3.27 8.61
CA ALA A 50 2.93 -4.64 8.39
C ALA A 50 2.42 -5.30 9.70
N VAL A 51 1.21 -5.87 9.64
CA VAL A 51 0.62 -6.67 10.72
C VAL A 51 0.41 -8.09 10.21
N GLN A 52 1.26 -9.02 10.65
CA GLN A 52 1.36 -10.36 10.07
C GLN A 52 1.18 -11.46 11.12
N GLY A 53 0.68 -12.62 10.71
CA GLY A 53 0.54 -13.81 11.56
C GLY A 53 -0.91 -14.22 11.84
N PRO A 54 -1.11 -15.30 12.61
CA PRO A 54 -2.38 -16.01 12.69
C PRO A 54 -3.47 -15.23 13.44
N LYS A 55 -3.06 -14.21 14.21
CA LYS A 55 -3.95 -13.31 14.95
C LYS A 55 -4.10 -11.93 14.31
N SER A 56 -3.51 -11.72 13.13
CA SER A 56 -3.53 -10.43 12.44
C SER A 56 -4.96 -9.97 12.17
N GLU A 57 -5.83 -10.88 11.71
CA GLU A 57 -7.23 -10.55 11.41
C GLU A 57 -8.00 -10.06 12.64
N ASP A 58 -7.86 -10.75 13.78
CA ASP A 58 -8.52 -10.36 15.03
C ASP A 58 -7.97 -9.05 15.58
N LEU A 59 -6.66 -8.81 15.46
CA LEU A 59 -6.04 -7.54 15.85
C LEU A 59 -6.57 -6.40 14.98
N MET A 60 -6.59 -6.58 13.67
CA MET A 60 -7.07 -5.57 12.72
C MET A 60 -8.55 -5.25 12.95
N ALA A 61 -9.38 -6.25 13.19
CA ALA A 61 -10.81 -6.05 13.50
C ALA A 61 -11.03 -5.28 14.81
N ARG A 62 -10.17 -5.47 15.82
CA ARG A 62 -10.23 -4.67 17.06
C ARG A 62 -9.86 -3.20 16.86
N VAL A 63 -9.05 -2.89 15.86
CA VAL A 63 -8.58 -1.52 15.58
C VAL A 63 -9.50 -0.78 14.61
N PHE A 64 -9.94 -1.46 13.54
CA PHE A 64 -10.68 -0.86 12.42
C PHE A 64 -12.14 -1.36 12.30
N GLY A 65 -12.57 -2.28 13.16
CA GLY A 65 -13.86 -2.94 13.09
C GLY A 65 -13.88 -4.16 12.14
N ASP A 66 -14.95 -4.96 12.21
CA ASP A 66 -15.06 -6.22 11.46
C ASP A 66 -15.09 -6.07 9.94
N ALA A 67 -15.39 -4.87 9.42
CA ALA A 67 -15.37 -4.61 7.99
C ALA A 67 -13.99 -4.87 7.35
N VAL A 68 -12.89 -4.75 8.12
CA VAL A 68 -11.53 -5.03 7.62
C VAL A 68 -11.34 -6.49 7.21
N ARG A 69 -12.12 -7.42 7.79
CA ARG A 69 -12.05 -8.85 7.44
C ARG A 69 -12.55 -9.12 6.02
N ALA A 70 -13.41 -8.25 5.49
CA ALA A 70 -13.95 -8.36 4.13
C ALA A 70 -12.92 -7.99 3.05
N VAL A 71 -11.81 -7.34 3.42
CA VAL A 71 -10.73 -7.03 2.49
C VAL A 71 -10.12 -8.34 1.99
N LYS A 72 -10.19 -8.55 0.67
CA LYS A 72 -9.68 -9.76 0.02
C LYS A 72 -8.17 -9.64 -0.22
N PHE A 73 -7.51 -10.78 -0.42
CA PHE A 73 -6.09 -10.82 -0.76
C PHE A 73 -5.76 -9.94 -1.97
N PHE A 74 -4.71 -9.11 -1.86
CA PHE A 74 -4.33 -8.08 -2.83
C PHE A 74 -5.45 -7.07 -3.16
N ARG A 75 -6.33 -6.81 -2.18
CA ARG A 75 -7.25 -5.68 -2.17
C ARG A 75 -6.94 -4.79 -0.97
N PHE A 76 -7.43 -3.57 -1.03
CA PHE A 76 -7.37 -2.62 0.07
C PHE A 76 -8.72 -1.95 0.27
N GLY A 77 -8.90 -1.32 1.42
CA GLY A 77 -10.02 -0.44 1.72
C GLY A 77 -9.56 0.79 2.49
N MET A 78 -10.44 1.78 2.59
CA MET A 78 -10.26 2.96 3.45
C MET A 78 -10.92 2.69 4.79
N PHE A 79 -10.20 2.94 5.89
CA PHE A 79 -10.70 2.75 7.25
C PHE A 79 -10.34 3.94 8.11
N ASP A 80 -11.29 4.36 8.95
CA ASP A 80 -11.07 5.48 9.86
C ASP A 80 -10.35 5.02 11.13
N PHE A 81 -9.32 5.76 11.52
CA PHE A 81 -8.61 5.58 12.77
C PHE A 81 -8.19 6.93 13.33
N GLN A 82 -8.66 7.26 14.54
CA GLN A 82 -8.34 8.52 15.23
C GLN A 82 -8.55 9.78 14.36
N GLY A 83 -9.63 9.81 13.57
CA GLY A 83 -9.96 10.94 12.69
C GLY A 83 -9.16 11.02 11.39
N ARG A 84 -8.36 9.99 11.06
CA ARG A 84 -7.66 9.85 9.78
C ARG A 84 -8.22 8.69 8.99
N SER A 85 -8.34 8.86 7.68
CA SER A 85 -8.71 7.78 6.76
C SER A 85 -7.44 7.10 6.26
N LEU A 86 -7.24 5.85 6.63
CA LEU A 86 -6.05 5.06 6.33
C LEU A 86 -6.33 4.00 5.27
N VAL A 87 -5.36 3.76 4.39
CA VAL A 87 -5.41 2.64 3.46
C VAL A 87 -4.98 1.39 4.23
N VAL A 88 -5.83 0.36 4.21
CA VAL A 88 -5.51 -0.96 4.78
C VAL A 88 -5.59 -1.99 3.66
N ALA A 89 -4.44 -2.58 3.32
CA ALA A 89 -4.33 -3.63 2.31
C ALA A 89 -4.21 -5.00 2.97
N ARG A 90 -4.85 -6.02 2.38
CA ARG A 90 -4.56 -7.41 2.74
C ARG A 90 -3.46 -7.94 1.84
N SER A 91 -2.24 -7.81 2.34
CA SER A 91 -0.99 -8.23 1.72
C SER A 91 -0.03 -8.71 2.82
N GLY A 92 1.08 -9.32 2.42
CA GLY A 92 2.07 -9.75 3.37
C GLY A 92 3.13 -10.62 2.74
N TYR A 93 4.35 -10.47 3.24
CA TYR A 93 5.48 -11.32 2.90
C TYR A 93 5.47 -12.64 3.72
N SER A 94 4.68 -12.70 4.79
CA SER A 94 4.57 -13.90 5.61
C SER A 94 3.66 -14.95 4.96
N LYS A 95 4.00 -16.24 5.11
CA LYS A 95 3.13 -17.35 4.68
C LYS A 95 1.83 -17.47 5.48
N GLN A 96 1.67 -16.67 6.53
CA GLN A 96 0.57 -16.76 7.49
C GLN A 96 -0.52 -15.70 7.26
N GLY A 97 -0.37 -14.90 6.20
CA GLY A 97 -1.28 -13.80 5.90
C GLY A 97 -1.09 -12.61 6.85
N GLY A 98 -1.76 -11.52 6.49
CA GLY A 98 -1.70 -10.29 7.25
C GLY A 98 -2.23 -9.11 6.46
N PHE A 99 -1.90 -7.93 6.97
CA PHE A 99 -2.30 -6.65 6.42
C PHE A 99 -1.12 -5.69 6.40
N GLU A 100 -1.20 -4.68 5.56
CA GLU A 100 -0.36 -3.49 5.55
C GLU A 100 -1.23 -2.27 5.76
N ILE A 101 -0.87 -1.44 6.73
CA ILE A 101 -1.52 -0.16 7.01
C ILE A 101 -0.61 0.94 6.49
N TYR A 102 -1.12 1.82 5.66
CA TYR A 102 -0.37 2.99 5.19
C TYR A 102 -0.70 4.16 6.11
N VAL A 103 0.23 4.51 7.01
CA VAL A 103 0.07 5.54 8.06
C VAL A 103 0.65 6.89 7.68
#